data_AF-A0AAD1HBB8-F1
#
_entry.id   AF-A0AAD1HBB8-F1
#
_cell.length_a   1.000
_cell.length_b   1.000
_cell.length_c   1.000
_cell.angle_alpha   90.00
_cell.angle_beta   90.00
_cell.angle_gamma   90.00
#
_symmetry.space_group_name_H-M   'P 1'
#
loop_
_entity.id
_entity.type
_entity.pdbx_description
1 polymer ?
#
loop_
_entity_poly.entity_id
_entity_poly.type
_entity_poly.pdbx_seq_one_letter_code
_entity_poly.pdbx_strand_id
1 'polypeptide(L)' 'MWRVSRSMMVVGGLVVAIAVGLAPTASAQTPFKNCTQAKASGYCDIPSSSPYYGPWLDRDQDGLACEC' A
#
# COMPACT_ATOMS: atom_id res chain seq x y z
N MET A 1 -39.14 45.32 7.01
CA MET A 1 -38.22 46.25 6.32
C MET A 1 -36.97 46.45 7.16
N TRP A 2 -35.90 45.68 6.92
CA TRP A 2 -34.58 46.04 7.43
C TRP A 2 -33.54 45.65 6.37
N ARG A 3 -33.00 46.67 5.70
CA ARG A 3 -31.86 46.54 4.81
C ARG A 3 -30.64 46.19 5.66
N VAL A 4 -30.10 44.99 5.53
CA VAL A 4 -28.72 44.69 5.91
C VAL A 4 -27.95 44.46 4.62
N SER A 5 -27.45 45.57 4.06
CA SER A 5 -26.37 45.60 3.08
C SER A 5 -25.11 46.01 3.82
N ARG A 6 -24.25 45.04 4.14
CA ARG A 6 -22.83 45.31 4.30
C ARG A 6 -22.03 44.04 4.17
N SER A 7 -21.38 43.94 3.02
CA SER A 7 -20.23 43.09 2.77
C SER A 7 -19.30 43.08 3.97
N MET A 8 -19.10 41.92 4.58
CA MET A 8 -17.96 41.66 5.44
C MET A 8 -17.48 40.24 5.11
N MET A 9 -16.40 40.20 4.32
CA MET A 9 -15.49 39.06 4.27
C MET A 9 -15.08 38.68 5.70
N VAL A 10 -15.27 37.41 6.06
CA VAL A 10 -14.58 36.73 7.18
C VAL A 10 -14.27 35.34 6.63
N VAL A 11 -13.08 35.13 6.05
CA VAL A 11 -11.85 34.65 6.70
C VAL A 11 -11.96 33.20 7.16
N GLY A 12 -11.04 32.39 6.63
CA GLY A 12 -10.38 31.34 7.40
C GLY A 12 -11.04 29.97 7.31
N GLY A 13 -10.48 29.11 6.47
CA GLY A 13 -10.93 27.75 6.29
C GLY A 13 -10.79 26.87 7.53
N LEU A 14 -11.60 25.82 7.56
CA LEU A 14 -11.33 24.64 8.35
C LEU A 14 -11.67 23.41 7.50
N VAL A 15 -10.80 23.08 6.55
CA VAL A 15 -10.79 21.75 5.91
C VAL A 15 -10.07 20.80 6.85
N VAL A 16 -10.81 20.13 7.73
CA VAL A 16 -10.28 19.00 8.51
C VAL A 16 -10.28 17.78 7.59
N ALA A 17 -9.20 17.63 6.81
CA ALA A 17 -8.96 16.42 6.03
C ALA A 17 -8.41 15.33 6.96
N ILE A 18 -9.30 14.48 7.50
CA ILE A 18 -8.89 13.28 8.24
C ILE A 18 -8.45 12.24 7.21
N ALA A 19 -7.17 12.26 6.84
CA ALA A 19 -6.56 11.18 6.06
C ALA A 19 -6.29 10.00 6.99
N VAL A 20 -7.28 9.14 7.21
CA VAL A 20 -7.06 7.83 7.84
C VAL A 20 -6.31 6.97 6.83
N GLY A 21 -4.99 6.84 7.04
CA GLY A 21 -4.14 5.95 6.25
C GLY A 21 -4.56 4.50 6.44
N LEU A 22 -5.01 3.85 5.38
CA LEU A 22 -5.17 2.41 5.32
C LEU A 22 -3.76 1.79 5.24
N ALA A 23 -3.14 1.55 6.39
CA ALA A 23 -1.92 0.76 6.44
C ALA A 23 -2.29 -0.71 6.08
N PRO A 24 -1.60 -1.36 5.13
CA PRO A 24 -1.86 -2.76 4.83
C PRO A 24 -1.56 -3.59 6.08
N THR A 25 -2.53 -4.39 6.52
CA THR A 25 -2.31 -5.36 7.59
C THR A 25 -1.31 -6.39 7.05
N ALA A 26 -0.08 -6.37 7.54
CA ALA A 26 0.90 -7.39 7.20
C ALA A 26 0.42 -8.72 7.80
N SER A 27 -0.36 -9.48 7.04
CA SER A 27 -0.62 -10.88 7.30
C SER A 27 0.73 -11.59 7.28
N ALA A 28 1.11 -12.22 8.39
CA ALA A 28 2.30 -13.06 8.49
C ALA A 28 2.10 -14.33 7.64
N GLN A 29 2.11 -14.17 6.32
CA GLN A 29 2.14 -15.26 5.37
C GLN A 29 3.56 -15.82 5.32
N THR A 30 3.69 -17.14 5.30
CA THR A 30 4.99 -17.79 5.17
C THR A 30 5.48 -17.74 3.72
N PRO A 31 6.80 -17.58 3.49
CA PRO A 31 7.37 -17.67 2.15
C PRO A 31 7.06 -19.01 1.49
N PHE A 32 6.91 -19.00 0.16
CA PHE A 32 6.72 -20.24 -0.59
C PHE A 32 7.96 -21.12 -0.52
N LYS A 33 7.77 -22.44 -0.65
CA LYS A 33 8.91 -23.37 -0.67
C LYS A 33 9.79 -23.13 -1.90
N ASN A 34 9.17 -22.91 -3.06
CA ASN A 34 9.86 -22.67 -4.34
C ASN A 34 8.95 -21.86 -5.27
N CYS A 35 9.53 -21.22 -6.29
CA CYS A 35 8.77 -20.42 -7.26
C CYS A 35 7.72 -21.19 -8.05
N THR A 36 7.89 -22.50 -8.25
CA THR A 36 6.85 -23.34 -8.86
C THR A 36 5.55 -23.31 -8.06
N GLN A 37 5.64 -23.37 -6.73
CA GLN A 37 4.47 -23.32 -5.85
C GLN A 37 3.86 -21.92 -5.83
N ALA A 38 4.70 -20.87 -5.82
CA ALA A 38 4.26 -19.49 -5.89
C ALA A 38 3.45 -19.26 -7.18
N LYS A 39 4.03 -19.59 -8.34
CA LYS A 39 3.40 -19.40 -9.65
C LYS A 39 2.14 -20.25 -9.82
N ALA A 40 2.14 -21.49 -9.34
CA ALA A 40 0.93 -22.33 -9.31
C ALA A 40 -0.18 -21.74 -8.44
N SER A 41 0.17 -20.95 -7.42
CA SER A 41 -0.75 -20.21 -6.56
C SER A 41 -1.10 -18.83 -7.11
N GLY A 42 -0.59 -18.45 -8.31
CA GLY A 42 -0.81 -17.16 -8.93
C GLY A 42 0.09 -16.03 -8.40
N TYR A 43 1.14 -16.34 -7.64
CA TYR A 43 2.13 -15.37 -7.17
C TYR A 43 3.38 -15.40 -8.05
N CYS A 44 3.66 -14.27 -8.69
CA CYS A 44 4.95 -13.95 -9.30
C CYS A 44 5.33 -12.50 -8.96
N ASP A 45 6.55 -12.09 -9.31
CA ASP A 45 7.08 -10.75 -9.02
C ASP A 45 6.98 -10.37 -7.53
N ILE A 46 7.48 -11.27 -6.67
CA ILE A 46 7.38 -11.15 -5.21
C ILE A 46 8.50 -10.22 -4.70
N PRO A 47 8.21 -8.98 -4.29
CA PRO A 47 9.26 -8.07 -3.82
C PRO A 47 9.80 -8.52 -2.46
N SER A 48 11.04 -8.14 -2.13
CA SER A 48 11.68 -8.42 -0.83
C SER A 48 10.90 -7.95 0.40
N SER A 49 10.02 -6.96 0.23
CA SER A 49 9.12 -6.48 1.28
C SER A 49 7.90 -7.39 1.52
N SER A 50 7.66 -8.35 0.63
CA SER A 50 6.52 -9.25 0.69
C SER A 50 6.72 -10.32 1.78
N PRO A 51 5.67 -10.66 2.54
CA PRO A 51 5.73 -11.80 3.46
C PRO A 51 5.99 -13.14 2.73
N TYR A 52 5.71 -13.18 1.43
CA TYR A 52 5.96 -14.35 0.59
C TYR A 52 7.40 -14.45 0.09
N TYR A 53 8.23 -13.43 0.33
CA TYR A 53 9.62 -13.42 -0.12
C TYR A 53 10.48 -14.36 0.74
N GLY A 54 11.26 -15.18 0.06
CA GLY A 54 12.32 -15.98 0.67
C GLY A 54 13.63 -15.72 -0.09
N PRO A 55 14.78 -15.55 0.57
CA PRO A 55 16.07 -15.38 -0.10
C PRO A 55 16.46 -16.53 -1.03
N TRP A 56 15.82 -17.70 -0.89
CA TRP A 56 16.00 -18.86 -1.76
C TRP A 56 15.08 -18.84 -3.00
N LEU A 57 14.11 -17.93 -3.04
CA LEU A 57 13.18 -17.73 -4.16
C LEU A 57 13.72 -16.71 -5.17
N ASP A 58 14.60 -15.82 -4.71
CA ASP A 58 15.33 -14.86 -5.51
C ASP A 58 16.72 -15.43 -5.82
N ARG A 59 16.90 -15.93 -7.04
CA ARG A 59 18.10 -16.67 -7.43
C ARG A 59 19.28 -15.72 -7.70
N ASP A 60 19.00 -14.56 -8.26
CA ASP A 60 19.97 -13.54 -8.66
C ASP A 60 20.13 -12.42 -7.63
N GLN A 61 19.32 -12.43 -6.58
CA GLN A 61 19.42 -11.57 -5.40
C GLN A 61 19.20 -10.09 -5.72
N ASP A 62 18.35 -9.79 -6.71
CA ASP A 62 17.99 -8.43 -7.13
C ASP A 62 16.89 -7.81 -6.25
N GLY A 63 16.30 -8.62 -5.37
CA GLY A 63 15.24 -8.26 -4.45
C GLY A 63 13.84 -8.54 -4.98
N LEU A 64 13.70 -9.22 -6.12
CA LEU A 64 12.44 -9.63 -6.73
C LEU A 64 12.42 -11.15 -6.94
N ALA A 65 11.72 -11.87 -6.05
CA ALA A 65 11.60 -13.32 -6.15
C ALA A 65 10.55 -13.76 -7.17
N CYS A 66 10.80 -14.91 -7.81
CA CYS A 66 9.82 -15.62 -8.63
C CYS A 66 9.19 -14.77 -9.75
N GLU A 67 10.02 -14.05 -10.51
CA GLU A 67 9.62 -13.27 -11.68
C GLU A 67 8.73 -14.06 -12.67
N CYS A 68 7.78 -13.33 -13.25
CA CYS A 68 7.02 -13.68 -14.45
C CYS A 68 7.83 -13.22 -15.68
#